data_AF-A0A9X2QA96-F1
#
_entry.id   AF-A0A9X2QA96-F1
#
_cell.length_a   1.000
_cell.length_b   1.000
_cell.length_c   1.000
_cell.angle_alpha   90.00
_cell.angle_beta   90.00
_cell.angle_gamma   90.00
#
_symmetry.space_group_name_H-M   'P 1'
#
loop_
_entity.id
_entity.type
_entity.pdbx_description
1 polymer ?
#
loop_
_entity_poly.entity_id
_entity_poly.type
_entity_poly.pdbx_seq_one_letter_code
_entity_poly.pdbx_strand_id
1 'polypeptide(L)'
;MANNELKKTDEIRIRAAVKGRIQRGFARSLINTGEFSNPCPSLKGKAWKYASSYKDSYHNFAERVEDHGIELEYETGPHGGDYSSCYALAEG
;
A
#
# COMPACT_ATOMS: atom_id res chain seq x y z
N MET A 1 -9.44 4.62 19.58
CA MET A 1 -8.56 4.41 18.41
C MET A 1 -7.59 3.33 18.82
N ALA A 2 -7.84 2.09 18.39
CA ALA A 2 -7.01 0.96 18.76
C ALA A 2 -5.64 1.16 18.10
N ASN A 3 -4.61 1.44 18.91
CA ASN A 3 -3.23 1.34 18.46
C ASN A 3 -2.95 -0.14 18.29
N ASN A 4 -3.19 -0.66 17.10
CA ASN A 4 -2.63 -1.94 16.69
C ASN A 4 -1.11 -1.70 16.59
N GLU A 5 -0.38 -1.92 17.68
CA GLU A 5 1.08 -1.85 17.68
C GLU A 5 1.60 -2.92 16.71
N LEU A 6 1.84 -2.51 15.47
CA LEU A 6 2.59 -3.28 14.48
C LEU A 6 3.84 -3.81 15.18
N LYS A 7 3.99 -5.13 15.22
CA LYS A 7 5.16 -5.73 15.82
C LYS A 7 6.38 -5.20 15.07
N LYS A 8 7.45 -4.89 15.81
CA LYS A 8 8.71 -4.39 15.23
C LYS A 8 9.24 -5.29 14.10
N THR A 9 8.93 -6.58 14.16
CA THR A 9 9.23 -7.58 13.10
C THR A 9 8.48 -7.30 11.80
N ASP A 10 7.22 -6.90 11.87
CA ASP A 10 6.39 -6.63 10.70
C ASP A 10 6.80 -5.31 10.05
N GLU A 11 7.21 -4.31 10.83
CA GLU A 11 7.82 -3.09 10.30
C GLU A 11 9.08 -3.39 9.46
N ILE A 12 9.93 -4.32 9.94
CA ILE A 12 11.14 -4.76 9.21
C ILE A 12 10.76 -5.46 7.91
N ARG A 13 9.77 -6.36 7.95
CA ARG A 13 9.25 -7.09 6.78
C ARG A 13 8.66 -6.13 5.73
N ILE A 14 7.83 -5.18 6.14
CA ILE A 14 7.25 -4.15 5.27
C ILE A 14 8.37 -3.34 4.59
N ARG A 15 9.40 -2.96 5.35
CA ARG A 15 10.55 -2.23 4.78
C ARG A 15 11.37 -3.08 3.82
N ALA A 16 11.51 -4.39 4.07
CA ALA A 16 12.18 -5.31 3.16
C ALA A 16 11.43 -5.50 1.84
N ALA A 17 10.10 -5.36 1.86
CA ALA A 17 9.25 -5.39 0.67
C ALA A 17 9.43 -4.16 -0.24
N VAL A 18 10.22 -3.15 0.10
CA VAL A 18 10.37 -1.92 -0.72
C VAL A 18 11.46 -2.07 -1.77
N LYS A 19 11.14 -1.80 -3.04
CA LYS A 19 12.11 -1.79 -4.17
C LYS A 19 12.25 -0.44 -4.87
N GLY A 20 11.39 0.53 -4.57
CA GLY A 20 11.38 1.82 -5.24
C GLY A 20 11.06 3.01 -4.33
N ARG A 21 11.38 4.22 -4.78
CA ARG A 21 11.13 5.46 -4.03
C ARG A 21 9.64 5.63 -3.70
N ILE A 22 8.75 5.31 -4.63
CA ILE A 22 7.31 5.45 -4.42
C ILE A 22 6.81 4.48 -3.34
N GLN A 23 7.31 3.24 -3.36
CA GLN A 23 6.91 2.19 -2.41
C GLN A 23 7.36 2.50 -0.98
N ARG A 24 8.39 3.34 -0.79
CA ARG A 24 8.72 3.89 0.54
C ARG A 24 7.56 4.70 1.12
N GLY A 25 6.80 5.39 0.27
CA GLY A 25 5.58 6.09 0.66
C GLY A 25 4.52 5.11 1.15
N PHE A 26 4.25 4.06 0.36
CA PHE A 26 3.28 3.02 0.73
C PHE A 26 3.64 2.32 2.04
N ALA A 27 4.90 1.89 2.18
CA ALA A 27 5.40 1.29 3.41
C ALA A 27 5.24 2.22 4.62
N ARG A 28 5.54 3.52 4.45
CA ARG A 28 5.39 4.50 5.53
C ARG A 28 3.93 4.67 5.94
N SER A 29 3.00 4.74 4.97
CA SER A 29 1.57 4.80 5.27
C SER A 29 1.12 3.54 5.99
N LEU A 30 1.44 2.35 5.44
CA LEU A 30 1.08 1.06 6.05
C LEU A 30 1.59 0.93 7.49
N ILE A 31 2.83 1.37 7.78
CA ILE A 31 3.40 1.33 9.13
C ILE A 31 2.73 2.31 10.09
N ASN A 32 2.39 3.51 9.60
CA ASN A 32 1.90 4.59 10.46
C ASN A 32 0.39 4.57 10.67
N THR A 33 -0.37 4.18 9.66
CA THR A 33 -1.84 4.24 9.63
C THR A 33 -2.49 2.88 9.46
N GLY A 34 -1.72 1.83 9.19
CA GLY A 34 -2.27 0.49 8.93
C GLY A 34 -2.80 0.30 7.51
N GLU A 35 -2.65 1.30 6.62
CA GLU A 35 -3.18 1.24 5.26
C GLU A 35 -2.36 2.07 4.27
N PHE A 36 -2.51 1.79 2.98
CA PHE A 36 -2.01 2.66 1.91
C PHE A 36 -2.97 2.66 0.71
N SER A 37 -3.20 3.85 0.15
CA SER A 37 -4.15 4.05 -0.93
C SER A 37 -3.49 4.01 -2.31
N ASN A 38 -4.29 3.74 -3.34
CA ASN A 38 -3.87 3.83 -4.73
C ASN A 38 -3.29 5.24 -4.99
N PRO A 39 -2.09 5.36 -5.61
CA PRO A 39 -1.49 6.67 -5.90
C PRO A 39 -2.23 7.43 -7.02
N CYS A 40 -3.01 6.76 -7.86
CA CYS A 40 -3.59 7.33 -9.08
C CYS A 40 -4.41 8.61 -8.86
N PRO A 41 -5.28 8.73 -7.83
CA PRO A 41 -6.05 9.95 -7.57
C PRO A 41 -5.20 11.20 -7.31
N SER A 42 -3.96 11.00 -6.86
CA SER A 42 -3.03 12.10 -6.57
C SER A 42 -2.19 12.52 -7.79
N LEU A 43 -2.20 11.74 -8.88
CA LEU A 43 -1.40 12.02 -10.06
C LEU A 43 -1.96 13.22 -10.82
N LYS A 44 -1.07 14.14 -11.22
CA LYS A 44 -1.42 15.34 -12.00
C LYS A 44 -0.45 15.55 -13.15
N GLY A 45 -0.92 16.19 -14.22
CA GLY A 45 -0.08 16.59 -15.36
C GLY A 45 0.64 15.41 -16.02
N LYS A 46 1.95 15.55 -16.27
CA LYS A 46 2.77 14.52 -16.94
C LYS A 46 2.81 13.19 -16.18
N ALA A 47 2.59 13.18 -14.87
CA ALA A 47 2.59 11.97 -14.07
C ALA A 47 1.43 11.02 -14.43
N TRP A 48 0.30 11.57 -14.90
CA TRP A 48 -0.86 10.77 -15.33
C TRP A 48 -0.53 9.80 -16.48
N LYS A 49 0.44 10.16 -17.34
CA LYS A 49 0.91 9.28 -18.42
C LYS A 49 1.53 7.98 -17.92
N TYR A 50 1.96 7.96 -16.67
CA TYR A 50 2.58 6.80 -16.03
C TYR A 50 1.62 6.08 -15.07
N ALA A 51 0.32 6.41 -15.06
CA ALA A 51 -0.65 5.86 -14.11
C ALA A 51 -0.62 4.33 -14.02
N SER A 52 -0.49 3.62 -15.15
CA SER A 52 -0.34 2.16 -15.17
C SER A 52 0.87 1.70 -14.35
N SER A 53 2.05 2.29 -14.58
CA SER A 53 3.26 1.91 -13.83
C SER A 53 3.16 2.21 -12.34
N TYR A 54 2.43 3.26 -11.97
CA TYR A 54 2.15 3.58 -10.57
C TYR A 54 1.22 2.53 -9.94
N LYS A 55 0.19 2.10 -10.67
CA LYS A 55 -0.73 1.03 -10.28
C LYS A 55 -0.02 -0.32 -10.17
N ASP A 56 0.81 -0.68 -11.13
CA ASP A 56 1.61 -1.91 -11.07
C ASP A 56 2.53 -1.89 -9.86
N SER A 57 3.19 -0.76 -9.59
CA SER A 57 4.02 -0.61 -8.39
C SER A 57 3.22 -0.69 -7.08
N TYR A 58 1.93 -0.36 -7.10
CA TYR A 58 1.04 -0.42 -5.94
C TYR A 58 0.66 -1.88 -5.64
N HIS A 59 0.18 -2.64 -6.62
CA HIS A 59 -0.13 -4.06 -6.45
C HIS A 59 1.11 -4.90 -6.19
N ASN A 60 2.22 -4.69 -6.92
CA ASN A 60 3.47 -5.41 -6.69
C ASN A 60 4.02 -5.17 -5.29
N PHE A 61 3.72 -4.03 -4.66
CA PHE A 61 4.12 -3.80 -3.26
C PHE A 61 3.25 -4.62 -2.30
N ALA A 62 1.93 -4.65 -2.50
CA ALA A 62 1.02 -5.47 -1.70
C ALA A 62 1.40 -6.96 -1.77
N GLU A 63 1.56 -7.52 -2.97
CA GLU A 63 1.95 -8.91 -3.18
C GLU A 63 3.24 -9.28 -2.43
N ARG A 64 4.25 -8.40 -2.46
CA ARG A 64 5.51 -8.66 -1.73
C ARG A 64 5.37 -8.54 -0.23
N VAL A 65 4.46 -7.71 0.27
CA VAL A 65 4.17 -7.63 1.71
C VAL A 65 3.50 -8.94 2.17
N GLU A 66 2.57 -9.46 1.37
CA GLU A 66 1.94 -10.77 1.60
C GLU A 66 2.93 -11.93 1.53
N ASP A 67 3.86 -11.92 0.56
CA ASP A 67 4.98 -12.89 0.48
C ASP A 67 5.87 -12.88 1.74
N HIS A 68 5.92 -11.75 2.45
CA HIS A 68 6.64 -11.63 3.73
C HIS A 68 5.79 -12.07 4.94
N GLY A 69 4.60 -12.64 4.70
CA GLY A 69 3.71 -13.19 5.72
C GLY A 69 2.88 -12.13 6.46
N ILE A 70 2.62 -10.99 5.84
CA ILE A 70 1.74 -9.94 6.36
C ILE A 70 0.49 -9.91 5.49
N GLU A 71 -0.64 -10.31 6.07
CA GLU A 71 -1.91 -10.33 5.36
C GLU A 71 -2.45 -8.91 5.17
N LEU A 72 -2.91 -8.64 3.95
CA LEU A 72 -3.52 -7.37 3.58
C LEU A 72 -4.96 -7.61 3.10
N GLU A 73 -5.85 -6.70 3.47
CA GLU A 73 -7.20 -6.62 2.92
C GLU A 73 -7.26 -5.56 1.84
N TYR A 74 -7.87 -5.91 0.70
CA TYR A 74 -8.10 -4.98 -0.40
C TYR A 74 -9.49 -4.38 -0.31
N GLU A 75 -9.55 -3.07 -0.08
CA GLU A 75 -10.80 -2.32 -0.05
C GLU A 75 -10.98 -1.53 -1.35
N THR A 76 -12.07 -1.80 -2.06
CA THR A 76 -12.46 -0.97 -3.21
C THR A 76 -13.01 0.36 -2.72
N GLY A 77 -12.66 1.46 -3.39
CA GLY A 77 -13.22 2.75 -3.02
C GLY A 77 -14.73 2.88 -3.34
N PRO A 78 -15.36 4.01 -3.00
CA PRO A 78 -16.83 4.18 -2.91
C PRO A 78 -17.60 3.95 -4.22
N HIS A 79 -16.92 3.90 -5.37
CA HIS A 79 -17.50 3.61 -6.68
C HIS A 79 -17.13 2.22 -7.22
N GLY A 80 -16.66 1.30 -6.36
CA GLY A 80 -16.33 -0.09 -6.73
C GLY A 80 -15.13 -0.21 -7.66
N GLY A 81 -14.31 0.83 -7.76
CA GLY A 81 -13.19 0.91 -8.68
C GLY A 81 -11.84 1.00 -7.96
N ASP A 82 -10.82 0.46 -8.62
CA ASP A 82 -9.43 0.48 -8.16
C ASP A 82 -8.87 1.91 -8.02
N TYR A 83 -9.45 2.90 -8.70
CA TYR A 83 -8.96 4.27 -8.67
C TYR A 83 -8.81 4.81 -7.24
N SER A 84 -9.76 4.53 -6.36
CA SER A 84 -9.78 4.98 -4.97
C SER A 84 -9.64 3.82 -3.99
N SER A 85 -9.01 2.71 -4.39
CA SER A 85 -8.80 1.56 -3.51
C SER A 85 -7.72 1.83 -2.46
N CYS A 86 -7.74 1.04 -1.39
CA CYS A 86 -6.65 0.92 -0.44
C CYS A 86 -6.35 -0.55 -0.13
N TYR A 87 -5.13 -0.79 0.35
CA TYR A 87 -4.79 -2.01 1.07
C TYR A 87 -4.65 -1.64 2.54
N ALA A 88 -5.29 -2.39 3.41
CA ALA A 88 -5.17 -2.27 4.86
C ALA A 88 -4.55 -3.54 5.43
N LEU A 89 -3.95 -3.48 6.62
CA LEU A 89 -3.59 -4.68 7.36
C LEU A 89 -4.86 -5.45 7.71
N ALA A 90 -4.87 -6.76 7.43
CA ALA A 90 -5.97 -7.61 7.88
C ALA A 90 -6.04 -7.59 9.42
N GLU A 91 -7.24 -7.41 9.98
CA GLU A 91 -7.44 -7.60 11.42
C GLU A 91 -7.43 -9.11 11.72
N GLY A 92 -6.29 -9.61 12.21
CA GLY A 92 -6.15 -10.97 12.74
C GLY A 92 -6.73 -11.15 14.13
#